data_AF-A0A2V5WI21-F1
#
_entry.id   AF-A0A2V5WI21-F1
#
_cell.length_a   1.000
_cell.length_b   1.000
_cell.length_c   1.000
_cell.angle_alpha   90.00
_cell.angle_beta   90.00
_cell.angle_gamma   90.00
#
_symmetry.space_group_name_H-M   'P 1'
#
loop_
_entity.id
_entity.type
_entity.pdbx_description
1 polymer ?
#
loop_
_entity_poly.entity_id
_entity_poly.type
_entity_poly.pdbx_seq_one_letter_code
_entity_poly.pdbx_strand_id
1 'polypeptide(L)' 'NFIARAQPQQVLGQSVPVADLKDIVQGKVWAWSDRQRRLSKRKKDELDLIRIGEAYPEVREKLPAEIASQLEGGAQ' A
#
# COMPACT_ATOMS: atom_id res chain seq x y z
N ASN A 1 13.74 5.26 -10.05
CA ASN A 1 13.92 3.80 -10.05
C ASN A 1 13.70 3.31 -8.62
N PHE A 2 12.75 2.40 -8.38
CA PHE A 2 12.43 1.89 -7.03
C PHE A 2 13.54 0.99 -6.47
N ILE A 3 14.31 0.32 -7.33
CA ILE A 3 15.42 -0.55 -6.94
C ILE A 3 16.48 0.25 -6.18
N ALA A 4 16.82 1.45 -6.67
CA ALA A 4 17.81 2.33 -6.05
C ALA A 4 17.37 2.89 -4.69
N ARG A 5 16.07 2.86 -4.38
CA ARG A 5 15.51 3.34 -3.10
C ARG A 5 15.26 2.23 -2.11
N ALA A 6 15.36 0.97 -2.52
CA ALA A 6 15.13 -0.16 -1.65
C ALA A 6 16.11 -0.13 -0.46
N GLN A 7 15.60 -0.39 0.74
CA GLN A 7 16.36 -0.39 1.97
C GLN A 7 16.49 -1.82 2.50
N PRO A 8 17.65 -2.21 3.06
CA PRO A 8 17.79 -3.48 3.74
C PRO A 8 16.79 -3.59 4.90
N GLN A 9 16.09 -4.71 4.96
CA GLN A 9 15.17 -5.06 6.05
C GLN A 9 15.35 -6.51 6.44
N GLN A 10 15.09 -6.82 7.71
CA GLN A 10 15.12 -8.20 8.19
C GLN A 10 13.78 -8.87 7.95
N VAL A 11 13.77 -9.87 7.06
CA VAL A 11 12.58 -10.66 6.72
C VAL A 11 12.91 -12.12 6.99
N LEU A 12 12.21 -12.73 7.95
CA LEU A 12 12.41 -14.13 8.34
C LEU A 12 13.89 -14.47 8.67
N GLY A 13 14.60 -13.52 9.29
CA GLY A 13 16.01 -13.68 9.68
C GLY A 13 17.03 -13.43 8.55
N GLN A 14 16.60 -12.99 7.38
CA GLN A 14 17.47 -12.64 6.26
C GLN A 14 17.40 -11.14 5.95
N SER A 15 18.56 -10.53 5.71
CA SER A 15 18.64 -9.15 5.26
C SER A 15 18.34 -9.10 3.76
N VAL A 16 17.22 -8.49 3.40
CA VAL A 16 16.75 -8.39 2.02
C VAL A 16 16.44 -6.93 1.65
N PRO A 17 16.69 -6.51 0.40
CA PRO A 17 16.29 -5.19 -0.06
C PRO A 17 14.77 -5.13 -0.20
N VAL A 18 14.12 -4.26 0.57
CA VAL A 18 12.68 -4.02 0.52
C VAL A 18 12.42 -2.64 -0.06
N ALA A 19 11.44 -2.55 -0.96
CA ALA A 19 11.06 -1.27 -1.56
C ALA A 19 10.65 -0.25 -0.49
N ASP A 20 10.92 1.03 -0.74
CA ASP A 20 10.47 2.10 0.13
C ASP A 20 8.94 2.08 0.28
N LEU A 21 8.43 2.53 1.43
CA LEU A 21 7.00 2.56 1.72
C LEU A 21 6.20 3.28 0.62
N LYS A 22 6.72 4.38 0.08
CA LYS A 22 6.06 5.16 -0.98
C LYS A 22 5.95 4.34 -2.27
N ASP A 23 6.96 3.53 -2.58
CA ASP A 23 6.98 2.66 -3.76
C ASP A 23 6.02 1.47 -3.57
N ILE A 24 5.92 0.92 -2.36
CA ILE A 24 4.95 -0.14 -2.01
C ILE A 24 3.51 0.37 -2.19
N VAL A 25 3.20 1.55 -1.62
CA VAL A 25 1.87 2.17 -1.75
C VAL A 25 1.54 2.41 -3.22
N GLN A 26 2.45 2.98 -4.00
CA GLN A 26 2.23 3.23 -5.42
C GLN A 26 1.90 1.95 -6.21
N GLY A 27 2.64 0.86 -5.97
CA GLY A 27 2.40 -0.42 -6.62
C GLY A 27 1.04 -1.03 -6.24
N LYS A 28 0.63 -0.87 -4.98
CA LYS A 28 -0.69 -1.29 -4.50
C LYS A 28 -1.83 -0.48 -5.14
N VAL A 29 -1.67 0.84 -5.23
CA VAL A 29 -2.63 1.72 -5.90
C VAL A 29 -2.80 1.33 -7.36
N TRP A 30 -1.71 1.07 -8.08
CA TRP A 30 -1.78 0.60 -9.47
C TRP A 30 -2.51 -0.75 -9.59
N ALA A 31 -2.18 -1.72 -8.72
CA ALA A 31 -2.84 -3.01 -8.72
C ALA A 31 -4.35 -2.91 -8.41
N TRP A 32 -4.74 -2.09 -7.43
CA TRP A 32 -6.14 -1.87 -7.09
C TRP A 32 -6.92 -1.12 -8.19
N SER A 33 -6.26 -0.19 -8.88
CA SER A 33 -6.85 0.62 -9.96
C SER A 33 -7.11 -0.18 -11.25
N ASP A 34 -6.43 -1.31 -11.43
CA ASP A 34 -6.63 -2.18 -12.58
C ASP A 34 -8.02 -2.85 -12.54
N ARG A 35 -8.89 -2.43 -13.45
CA ARG A 35 -10.28 -2.93 -13.57
C ARG A 35 -10.36 -4.36 -14.11
N GLN A 36 -9.33 -4.88 -14.78
CA GLN A 36 -9.30 -6.25 -15.29
C GLN A 36 -8.85 -7.25 -14.21
N ARG A 37 -8.31 -6.75 -13.10
CA ARG A 37 -7.88 -7.58 -11.99
C ARG A 37 -9.07 -8.31 -11.36
N ARG A 38 -8.89 -9.61 -11.08
CA ARG A 38 -9.89 -10.44 -10.39
C ARG A 38 -10.38 -9.75 -9.12
N LEU A 39 -11.70 -9.76 -8.91
CA LEU A 39 -12.36 -9.06 -7.79
C LEU A 39 -11.74 -9.36 -6.42
N SER A 40 -11.46 -10.62 -6.12
CA SER A 40 -10.85 -11.03 -4.84
C SER A 40 -9.46 -10.42 -4.63
N LYS A 41 -8.65 -10.30 -5.68
CA LYS A 41 -7.33 -9.66 -5.62
C LYS A 41 -7.47 -8.15 -5.45
N ARG A 42 -8.40 -7.51 -6.17
CA ARG A 42 -8.67 -6.08 -6.01
C ARG A 42 -9.16 -5.74 -4.60
N LYS A 43 -10.04 -6.57 -4.00
CA LYS A 43 -10.49 -6.41 -2.60
C LYS A 43 -9.36 -6.63 -1.59
N LYS A 44 -8.44 -7.56 -1.87
CA LYS A 44 -7.22 -7.72 -1.06
C LYS A 44 -6.34 -6.46 -1.15
N ASP A 45 -6.11 -5.93 -2.35
CA ASP A 45 -5.29 -4.74 -2.54
C ASP A 45 -5.92 -3.50 -1.87
N GLU A 46 -7.26 -3.38 -1.88
CA GLU A 46 -8.02 -2.38 -1.10
C GLU A 46 -7.74 -2.48 0.40
N LEU A 47 -7.90 -3.68 0.99
CA LEU A 47 -7.61 -3.91 2.40
C LEU A 47 -6.14 -3.64 2.75
N ASP A 48 -5.22 -4.05 1.88
CA ASP A 48 -3.78 -3.78 2.08
C ASP A 48 -3.51 -2.26 2.13
N LEU A 49 -4.14 -1.46 1.25
CA LEU A 49 -4.01 0.00 1.24
C LEU A 49 -4.60 0.66 2.50
N ILE A 50 -5.77 0.21 2.96
CA ILE A 50 -6.39 0.68 4.21
C ILE A 50 -5.44 0.42 5.38
N ARG A 51 -4.96 -0.81 5.54
CA ARG A 51 -4.03 -1.18 6.62
C ARG A 51 -2.73 -0.38 6.59
N ILE A 52 -2.21 -0.07 5.41
CA ILE A 52 -1.02 0.79 5.27
C ILE A 52 -1.36 2.22 5.71
N GLY A 53 -2.50 2.78 5.30
CA GLY A 53 -2.94 4.13 5.72
C GLY A 53 -3.23 4.24 7.22
N GLU A 54 -3.69 3.17 7.87
CA GLU A 54 -3.84 3.08 9.32
C GLU A 54 -2.49 3.10 10.03
N ALA A 55 -1.54 2.27 9.57
CA ALA A 55 -0.23 2.12 10.19
C ALA A 55 0.74 3.28 9.91
N TYR A 56 0.59 3.95 8.75
CA TYR A 56 1.48 5.02 8.28
C TYR A 56 0.66 6.24 7.81
N PRO A 57 0.18 7.09 8.73
CA PRO A 57 -0.69 8.22 8.39
C PRO A 57 -0.10 9.18 7.35
N GLU A 58 1.22 9.31 7.28
CA GLU A 58 1.95 10.15 6.34
C GLU A 58 1.79 9.73 4.86
N VAL A 59 1.26 8.53 4.59
CA VAL A 59 1.00 8.06 3.22
C VAL A 59 -0.44 8.25 2.78
N ARG A 60 -1.33 8.71 3.67
CA ARG A 60 -2.77 8.89 3.37
C ARG A 60 -3.00 9.84 2.20
N GLU A 61 -2.19 10.89 2.09
CA GLU A 61 -2.23 11.85 0.96
C GLU A 61 -1.94 11.22 -0.40
N LYS A 62 -1.35 10.01 -0.42
CA LYS A 62 -1.03 9.26 -1.64
C LYS A 62 -2.07 8.21 -1.98
N LEU A 63 -3.04 7.99 -1.11
CA LEU A 63 -4.12 7.03 -1.35
C LEU A 63 -5.16 7.63 -2.31
N PRO A 64 -5.80 6.82 -3.15
CA PRO A 64 -6.98 7.25 -3.89
C PRO A 64 -8.06 7.77 -2.93
N ALA A 65 -8.81 8.78 -3.35
CA ALA A 65 -9.83 9.44 -2.52
C ALA A 65 -10.85 8.42 -1.97
N GLU A 66 -11.22 7.42 -2.78
CA GLU A 66 -12.17 6.36 -2.41
C GLU A 66 -11.65 5.45 -1.29
N ILE A 67 -10.33 5.37 -1.13
CA ILE A 67 -9.69 4.61 -0.05
C ILE A 67 -9.47 5.52 1.16
N ALA A 68 -8.99 6.75 0.94
CA ALA A 68 -8.77 7.73 2.01
C ALA A 68 -10.06 8.01 2.80
N SER A 69 -11.20 8.15 2.12
CA SER A 69 -12.50 8.39 2.78
C SER A 69 -12.94 7.24 3.70
N GLN A 70 -12.49 6.01 3.43
CA GLN A 70 -12.82 4.85 4.28
C GLN A 70 -12.06 4.89 5.62
N LEU A 71 -10.90 5.54 5.66
CA LEU A 71 -10.12 5.74 6.89
C LEU A 71 -10.76 6.79 7.81
N GLU A 72 -11.44 7.78 7.23
CA GLU A 72 -12.15 8.84 7.97
C GLU A 72 -13.48 8.35 8.55
N GLY A 73 -14.16 7.42 7.85
CA GLY A 73 -15.43 6.84 8.28
C GLY A 73 -15.34 5.77 9.37
N GLY A 74 -14.15 5.29 9.74
CA GLY A 74 -13.93 4.27 10.78
C GLY A 74 -13.73 4.82 12.20
N ALA A 75 -13.77 6.14 12.39
CA ALA A 75 -13.53 6.81 13.67
C ALA A 75 -14.82 7.09 14.49
N GLN A 76 -15.89 6.30 14.29
CA GLN A 76 -17.16 6.40 15.02
C GLN A 76 -17.43 5.16 15.86
#